data_AF-A0A484ZF65-F1
#
_entry.id   AF-A0A484ZF65-F1
#
_cell.length_a   1.000
_cell.length_b   1.000
_cell.length_c   1.000
_cell.angle_alpha   90.00
_cell.angle_beta   90.00
_cell.angle_gamma   90.00
#
_symmetry.space_group_name_H-M   'P 1'
#
loop_
_entity.id
_entity.type
_entity.pdbx_description
1 polymer ?
#
loop_
_entity_poly.entity_id
_entity_poly.type
_entity_poly.pdbx_seq_one_letter_code
_entity_poly.pdbx_strand_id
1 'polypeptide(L)'
;MVASQCGIPLFAPFEGNASASMSSFFPQNICLGDILKNSGYENYFMQGANLRFAGKDVFLKSHGFDHLYGSEELKTTVADPTYRNDWGFYDDTVLDETWKKFEELSRAGKRFSLFALTVDTHHPDGFVSRTCKRKSYEIDGKNNTSFSAVTCSQEHIAALIEKIKASPYFKKHGDRGFFRPPGDEKRRVGSAQQARPQQPVLCSARRPTAAGRDCHQT
;
A
#
# COMPACT_ATOMS: atom_id res chain seq x y z
N MET A 1 -0.63 5.08 14.78
CA MET A 1 0.13 4.60 13.61
C MET A 1 0.98 3.37 13.95
N VAL A 2 1.84 3.40 14.98
CA VAL A 2 2.68 2.24 15.33
C VAL A 2 1.88 0.95 15.56
N ALA A 3 0.77 0.99 16.31
CA ALA A 3 -0.05 -0.20 16.51
C ALA A 3 -0.63 -0.79 15.22
N SER A 4 -1.14 0.05 14.31
CA SER A 4 -1.73 -0.43 13.05
C SER A 4 -0.68 -0.90 12.04
N GLN A 5 0.54 -0.40 12.11
CA GLN A 5 1.60 -0.74 11.17
C GLN A 5 2.53 -1.84 11.70
N CYS A 6 2.77 -1.93 13.00
CA CYS A 6 3.73 -2.86 13.58
C CYS A 6 3.11 -3.89 14.54
N GLY A 7 1.81 -3.77 14.84
CA GLY A 7 1.12 -4.68 15.78
C GLY A 7 1.57 -4.55 17.23
N ILE A 8 2.27 -3.47 17.59
CA ILE A 8 2.80 -3.22 18.93
C ILE A 8 2.36 -1.86 19.47
N PRO A 9 2.16 -1.73 20.80
CA PRO A 9 1.97 -0.43 21.42
C PRO A 9 3.21 0.47 21.26
N LEU A 10 2.98 1.78 21.15
CA LEU A 10 4.06 2.76 21.16
C LEU A 10 4.50 3.01 22.61
N PHE A 11 5.58 2.36 23.03
CA PHE A 11 6.30 2.71 24.25
C PHE A 11 7.44 3.66 23.89
N ALA A 12 7.17 4.97 23.93
CA ALA A 12 8.17 5.99 23.67
C ALA A 12 8.42 6.78 24.95
N PRO A 13 9.69 7.00 25.37
CA PRO A 13 10.01 7.75 26.59
C PRO A 13 9.83 9.28 26.42
N PHE A 14 8.88 9.71 25.59
CA PHE A 14 8.62 11.13 25.29
C PHE A 14 7.11 11.39 25.31
N GLU A 15 6.72 12.58 25.78
CA GLU A 15 5.32 13.00 25.83
C GLU A 15 4.86 13.64 24.50
N GLY A 16 3.61 13.37 24.12
CA GLY A 16 2.94 14.03 23.01
C GLY A 16 3.63 13.85 21.65
N ASN A 17 3.86 14.97 20.94
CA ASN A 17 4.40 14.98 19.57
C ASN A 17 5.94 15.05 19.51
N ALA A 18 6.63 14.86 20.64
CA ALA A 18 8.09 14.98 20.77
C ALA A 18 8.89 13.92 19.98
N SER A 19 8.20 12.93 19.42
CA SER A 19 8.75 11.86 18.59
C SER A 19 9.38 12.33 17.28
N ALA A 20 9.14 13.57 16.86
CA ALA A 20 9.80 14.19 15.70
C ALA A 20 11.32 14.38 15.87
N SER A 21 11.84 14.28 17.11
CA SER A 21 13.28 14.39 17.40
C SER A 21 14.06 13.08 17.23
N MET A 22 13.38 11.96 16.95
CA MET A 22 14.02 10.66 16.78
C MET A 22 14.62 10.48 15.39
N SER A 23 15.76 9.80 15.31
CA SER A 23 16.41 9.40 14.05
C SER A 23 15.80 8.16 13.41
N SER A 24 15.15 7.30 14.22
CA SER A 24 14.44 6.10 13.76
C SER A 24 13.45 5.64 14.83
N PHE A 25 12.45 4.87 14.40
CA PHE A 25 11.50 4.18 15.28
C PHE A 25 11.72 2.67 15.14
N PHE A 26 11.77 1.95 16.26
CA PHE A 26 11.81 0.48 16.31
C PHE A 26 12.66 -0.22 15.20
N PRO A 27 13.95 0.12 15.05
CA PRO A 27 14.76 -0.30 13.90
C PRO A 27 15.00 -1.82 13.77
N GLN A 28 14.67 -2.60 14.81
CA GLN A 28 14.79 -4.06 14.82
C GLN A 28 13.45 -4.77 14.58
N ASN A 29 12.35 -4.03 14.50
CA ASN A 29 11.02 -4.58 14.32
C ASN A 29 10.66 -4.60 12.84
N ILE A 30 10.09 -5.72 12.40
CA ILE A 30 9.49 -5.84 11.07
C ILE A 30 8.03 -5.39 11.17
N CYS A 31 7.67 -4.36 10.43
CA CYS A 31 6.31 -3.84 10.38
C CYS A 31 5.62 -4.22 9.05
N LEU A 32 4.31 -3.99 8.98
CA LEU A 32 3.46 -4.27 7.82
C LEU A 32 4.02 -3.63 6.54
N GLY A 33 4.48 -2.38 6.62
CA GLY A 33 5.11 -1.70 5.48
C GLY A 33 6.34 -2.45 4.95
N ASP A 34 7.22 -2.93 5.83
CA ASP A 34 8.39 -3.73 5.46
C ASP A 34 8.00 -5.03 4.75
N ILE A 35 7.00 -5.73 5.30
CA ILE A 35 6.48 -6.98 4.74
C ILE A 35 5.90 -6.74 3.34
N LEU A 36 5.10 -5.69 3.17
CA LEU A 36 4.48 -5.33 1.90
C LEU A 36 5.52 -4.95 0.85
N LYS A 37 6.49 -4.11 1.22
CA LYS A 37 7.59 -3.70 0.34
C LYS A 37 8.42 -4.91 -0.12
N ASN A 38 8.79 -5.79 0.81
CA ASN A 38 9.52 -7.03 0.49
C ASN A 38 8.69 -8.01 -0.36
N SER A 39 7.36 -7.90 -0.30
CA SER A 39 6.44 -8.67 -1.14
C SER A 39 6.19 -8.05 -2.52
N GLY A 40 6.87 -6.94 -2.85
CA GLY A 40 6.79 -6.24 -4.13
C GLY A 40 5.62 -5.25 -4.24
N TYR A 41 5.10 -4.74 -3.12
CA TYR A 41 4.14 -3.64 -3.11
C TYR A 41 4.87 -2.29 -3.04
N GLU A 42 4.36 -1.30 -3.76
CA GLU A 42 4.69 0.10 -3.53
C GLU A 42 3.77 0.64 -2.42
N ASN A 43 4.36 1.17 -1.34
CA ASN A 43 3.60 1.64 -0.18
C ASN A 43 3.39 3.15 -0.23
N TYR A 44 2.12 3.56 -0.20
CA TYR A 44 1.65 4.94 -0.27
C TYR A 44 0.96 5.33 1.04
N PHE A 45 1.27 6.51 1.56
CA PHE A 45 0.60 7.10 2.71
C PHE A 45 0.12 8.51 2.39
N MET A 46 -1.11 8.82 2.77
CA MET A 46 -1.75 10.11 2.53
C MET A 46 -2.42 10.65 3.79
N GLN A 47 -2.19 11.93 4.10
CA GLN A 47 -2.88 12.65 5.17
C GLN A 47 -2.99 14.14 4.85
N GLY A 48 -3.89 14.85 5.52
CA GLY A 48 -4.02 16.30 5.38
C GLY A 48 -2.95 17.10 6.13
N ALA A 49 -2.38 16.52 7.19
CA ALA A 49 -1.42 17.17 8.08
C ALA A 49 0.02 17.15 7.57
N ASN A 50 0.88 17.99 8.17
CA ASN A 50 2.32 17.95 7.89
C ASN A 50 2.93 16.63 8.37
N LEU A 51 3.73 15.96 7.52
CA LEU A 51 4.33 14.65 7.81
C LEU A 51 5.38 14.69 8.93
N ARG A 52 6.02 15.84 9.18
CA ARG A 52 6.99 15.98 10.28
C ARG A 52 6.35 15.93 11.65
N PHE A 53 5.06 16.27 11.73
CA PHE A 53 4.34 16.30 13.00
C PHE A 53 4.28 14.89 13.62
N ALA A 54 4.77 14.77 14.85
CA ALA A 54 4.94 13.50 15.57
C ALA A 54 5.89 12.49 14.88
N GLY A 55 6.82 12.96 14.03
CA GLY A 55 7.83 12.11 13.39
C GLY A 55 7.25 11.03 12.46
N LYS A 56 6.09 11.29 11.85
CA LYS A 56 5.43 10.30 10.97
C LYS A 56 6.28 10.00 9.75
N ASP A 57 6.93 11.01 9.17
CA ASP A 57 7.86 10.82 8.05
C ASP A 57 9.02 9.88 8.42
N VAL A 58 9.65 10.09 9.59
CA VAL A 58 10.73 9.23 10.07
C VAL A 58 10.23 7.79 10.27
N PHE A 59 9.10 7.61 10.97
CA PHE A 59 8.50 6.29 11.20
C PHE A 59 8.14 5.58 9.88
N LEU A 60 7.41 6.24 8.98
CA LEU A 60 6.95 5.59 7.75
C LEU A 60 8.12 5.28 6.80
N LYS A 61 9.09 6.19 6.64
CA LYS A 61 10.26 5.94 5.79
C LYS A 61 11.14 4.82 6.32
N SER A 62 11.29 4.70 7.65
CA SER A 62 12.04 3.60 8.26
C SER A 62 11.34 2.24 8.12
N HIS A 63 10.04 2.22 7.83
CA HIS A 63 9.24 1.00 7.69
C HIS A 63 8.64 0.81 6.29
N GLY A 64 9.45 1.07 5.25
CA GLY A 64 9.14 0.66 3.88
C GLY A 64 8.14 1.53 3.13
N PHE A 65 7.84 2.76 3.57
CA PHE A 65 7.04 3.71 2.80
C PHE A 65 7.91 4.70 2.04
N ASP A 66 7.88 4.63 0.72
CA ASP A 66 8.63 5.53 -0.17
C ASP A 66 7.78 6.69 -0.72
N HIS A 67 6.46 6.56 -0.66
CA HIS A 67 5.52 7.54 -1.20
C HIS A 67 4.66 8.16 -0.09
N LEU A 68 5.04 9.35 0.37
CA LEU A 68 4.37 10.04 1.46
C LEU A 68 3.77 11.36 0.97
N TYR A 69 2.51 11.60 1.30
CA TYR A 69 1.78 12.81 0.97
C TYR A 69 1.19 13.43 2.23
N GLY A 70 1.72 14.57 2.64
CA GLY A 70 1.14 15.44 3.65
C GLY A 70 0.78 16.79 3.07
N SER A 71 0.56 17.76 3.96
CA SER A 71 0.16 19.10 3.54
C SER A 71 1.09 19.78 2.53
N GLU A 72 2.41 19.58 2.64
CA GLU A 72 3.37 20.23 1.75
C GLU A 72 3.38 19.61 0.37
N GLU A 73 3.24 18.30 0.29
CA GLU A 73 3.21 17.52 -0.94
C GLU A 73 1.87 17.67 -1.68
N LEU A 74 0.77 17.80 -0.92
CA LEU A 74 -0.58 17.93 -1.48
C LEU A 74 -0.88 19.34 -2.02
N LYS A 75 -0.17 20.38 -1.58
CA LYS A 75 -0.49 21.78 -1.92
C LYS A 75 -0.53 22.09 -3.43
N THR A 76 0.19 21.32 -4.24
CA THR A 76 0.25 21.50 -5.70
C THR A 76 -0.67 20.55 -6.46
N THR A 77 -1.31 19.60 -5.79
CA THR A 77 -2.18 18.58 -6.42
C THR A 77 -3.66 18.78 -6.10
N VAL A 78 -3.97 19.30 -4.92
CA VAL A 78 -5.35 19.58 -4.51
C VAL A 78 -5.96 20.72 -5.33
N ALA A 79 -7.28 20.69 -5.49
CA ALA A 79 -8.02 21.70 -6.24
C ALA A 79 -8.01 23.08 -5.57
N ASP A 80 -8.10 23.13 -4.24
CA ASP A 80 -8.09 24.36 -3.44
C ASP A 80 -7.01 24.26 -2.34
N PRO A 81 -5.79 24.79 -2.58
CA PRO A 81 -4.71 24.77 -1.59
C PRO A 81 -5.01 25.57 -0.31
N THR A 82 -6.02 26.45 -0.35
CA THR A 82 -6.42 27.27 0.80
C THR A 82 -7.50 26.62 1.66
N TYR A 83 -8.12 25.53 1.18
CA TYR A 83 -9.15 24.83 1.93
C TYR A 83 -8.56 23.93 3.02
N ARG A 84 -8.26 24.54 4.17
CA ARG A 84 -7.54 23.92 5.27
C ARG A 84 -8.15 24.30 6.62
N ASN A 85 -7.93 23.46 7.61
CA ASN A 85 -8.15 23.73 9.02
C ASN A 85 -6.79 23.78 9.76
N ASP A 86 -6.82 23.93 11.07
CA ASP A 86 -5.62 24.05 11.90
C ASP A 86 -4.71 22.82 11.84
N TRP A 87 -5.23 21.66 11.45
CA TRP A 87 -4.52 20.39 11.36
C TRP A 87 -4.06 20.04 9.94
N GLY A 88 -4.61 20.69 8.91
CA GLY A 88 -4.23 20.43 7.53
C GLY A 88 -5.38 20.53 6.54
N PHE A 89 -5.29 19.77 5.44
CA PHE A 89 -6.40 19.61 4.52
C PHE A 89 -7.54 18.82 5.17
N TYR A 90 -8.78 19.19 4.85
CA TYR A 90 -9.98 18.50 5.31
C TYR A 90 -10.04 17.07 4.79
N ASP A 91 -10.77 16.20 5.50
CA ASP A 91 -10.89 14.79 5.17
C ASP A 91 -11.48 14.57 3.77
N ASP A 92 -12.44 15.41 3.35
CA ASP A 92 -13.01 15.32 2.00
C ASP A 92 -11.97 15.51 0.89
N THR A 93 -11.02 16.42 1.09
CA THR A 93 -9.92 16.71 0.17
C THR A 93 -8.92 15.56 0.17
N VAL A 94 -8.53 15.09 1.36
CA VAL A 94 -7.57 13.97 1.50
C VAL A 94 -8.14 12.69 0.89
N LEU A 95 -9.42 12.39 1.11
CA LEU A 95 -10.06 11.17 0.60
C LEU A 95 -10.36 11.26 -0.90
N ASP A 96 -10.56 12.46 -1.46
CA ASP A 96 -10.63 12.66 -2.92
C ASP A 96 -9.27 12.40 -3.59
N GLU A 97 -8.18 12.93 -3.04
CA GLU A 97 -6.82 12.65 -3.52
C GLU A 97 -6.46 11.16 -3.34
N THR A 98 -6.92 10.54 -2.25
CA THR A 98 -6.75 9.09 -2.01
C THR A 98 -7.45 8.29 -3.11
N TRP A 99 -8.67 8.67 -3.48
CA TRP A 99 -9.40 8.05 -4.58
C TRP A 99 -8.66 8.19 -5.91
N LYS A 100 -8.19 9.40 -6.26
CA LYS A 100 -7.42 9.64 -7.49
C LYS A 100 -6.16 8.78 -7.56
N LYS A 101 -5.42 8.70 -6.44
CA LYS A 101 -4.22 7.86 -6.36
C LYS A 101 -4.54 6.37 -6.48
N PHE A 102 -5.61 5.89 -5.82
CA PHE A 102 -6.08 4.52 -5.98
C PHE A 102 -6.39 4.20 -7.45
N GLU A 103 -7.08 5.10 -8.15
CA GLU A 103 -7.46 4.90 -9.54
C GLU A 103 -6.24 4.87 -10.47
N GLU A 104 -5.31 5.82 -10.30
CA GLU A 104 -4.05 5.90 -11.03
C GLU A 104 -3.24 4.60 -10.91
N LEU A 105 -2.98 4.16 -9.67
CA LEU A 105 -2.19 2.96 -9.40
C LEU A 105 -2.87 1.69 -9.91
N SER A 106 -4.20 1.62 -9.78
CA SER A 106 -4.98 0.49 -10.27
C SER A 106 -4.98 0.39 -11.81
N ARG A 107 -5.06 1.53 -12.49
CA ARG A 107 -5.00 1.64 -13.96
C ARG A 107 -3.61 1.26 -14.47
N ALA A 108 -2.56 1.70 -13.78
CA ALA A 108 -1.18 1.33 -14.07
C ALA A 108 -0.86 -0.15 -13.78
N GLY A 109 -1.78 -0.90 -13.14
CA GLY A 109 -1.59 -2.30 -12.82
C GLY A 109 -0.55 -2.56 -11.73
N LYS A 110 -0.22 -1.53 -10.94
CA LYS A 110 0.76 -1.62 -9.84
C LYS A 110 0.23 -2.50 -8.71
N ARG A 111 1.14 -3.16 -8.01
CA ARG A 111 0.86 -3.74 -6.69
C ARG A 111 1.17 -2.65 -5.68
N PHE A 112 0.16 -2.18 -4.97
CA PHE A 112 0.30 -1.06 -4.06
C PHE A 112 -0.51 -1.29 -2.79
N SER A 113 -0.05 -0.69 -1.70
CA SER A 113 -0.86 -0.46 -0.51
C SER A 113 -1.02 1.03 -0.33
N LEU A 114 -2.25 1.49 -0.14
CA LEU A 114 -2.58 2.89 0.05
C LEU A 114 -3.22 3.07 1.43
N PHE A 115 -2.55 3.83 2.27
CA PHE A 115 -3.00 4.16 3.62
C PHE A 115 -3.38 5.63 3.68
N ALA A 116 -4.58 5.91 4.20
CA ALA A 116 -5.06 7.28 4.42
C ALA A 116 -5.28 7.51 5.92
N LEU A 117 -4.92 8.70 6.41
CA LEU A 117 -5.18 9.13 7.79
C LEU A 117 -6.04 10.40 7.77
N THR A 118 -7.24 10.28 8.31
CA THR A 118 -8.17 11.39 8.55
C THR A 118 -7.81 12.15 9.82
N VAL A 119 -8.16 13.44 9.87
CA VAL A 119 -7.81 14.32 11.00
C VAL A 119 -8.93 15.30 11.39
N ASP A 120 -10.01 15.41 10.61
CA ASP A 120 -11.09 16.35 10.92
C ASP A 120 -11.76 16.09 12.29
N THR A 121 -11.64 14.88 12.84
CA THR A 121 -12.14 14.55 14.18
C THR A 121 -11.21 14.98 15.32
N HIS A 122 -10.18 15.78 15.05
CA HIS A 122 -9.24 16.20 16.07
C HIS A 122 -9.90 17.12 17.12
N HIS A 123 -9.58 16.91 18.39
CA HIS A 123 -10.06 17.71 19.52
C HIS A 123 -9.63 19.20 19.38
N PRO A 124 -10.30 20.15 20.06
CA PRO A 124 -11.40 19.97 21.02
C PRO A 124 -12.75 19.63 20.37
N ASP A 125 -13.07 20.27 19.25
CA ASP A 125 -14.42 20.27 18.67
C ASP A 125 -14.52 19.51 17.34
N GLY A 126 -13.40 19.22 16.68
CA GLY A 126 -13.39 18.71 15.31
C GLY A 126 -13.75 19.77 14.26
N PHE A 127 -13.67 19.37 13.00
CA PHE A 127 -13.85 20.20 11.82
C PHE A 127 -14.84 19.53 10.89
N VAL A 128 -15.84 20.27 10.40
CA VAL A 128 -16.87 19.72 9.51
C VAL A 128 -16.56 20.17 8.09
N SER A 129 -16.29 19.21 7.20
CA SER A 129 -15.95 19.52 5.81
C SER A 129 -17.13 20.16 5.05
N ARG A 130 -16.86 20.99 4.04
CA ARG A 130 -17.87 21.79 3.33
C ARG A 130 -18.87 20.90 2.60
N THR A 131 -18.39 19.76 2.10
CA THR A 131 -19.13 18.80 1.26
C THR A 131 -20.01 17.84 2.07
N CYS A 132 -19.91 17.88 3.39
CA CYS A 132 -20.68 17.04 4.29
C CYS A 132 -22.19 17.31 4.21
N LYS A 133 -23.01 16.25 4.12
CA LYS A 133 -24.47 16.40 4.12
C LYS A 133 -25.00 16.67 5.52
N ARG A 134 -24.54 15.90 6.51
CA ARG A 134 -24.93 16.08 7.91
C ARG A 134 -23.90 16.94 8.64
N LYS A 135 -24.18 18.24 8.75
CA LYS A 135 -23.27 19.23 9.37
C LYS A 135 -23.44 19.43 10.87
N SER A 136 -24.54 18.93 11.44
CA SER A 136 -24.84 19.03 12.86
C SER A 136 -25.26 17.68 13.45
N TYR A 137 -24.91 17.50 14.71
CA TYR A 137 -25.31 16.36 15.52
C TYR A 137 -25.77 16.89 16.87
N GLU A 138 -27.01 16.61 17.26
CA GLU A 138 -27.57 17.09 18.51
C GLU A 138 -27.64 15.99 19.55
N ILE A 139 -27.30 16.34 20.79
CA ILE A 139 -27.50 15.53 22.00
C ILE A 139 -28.30 16.38 22.97
N ASP A 140 -29.44 15.90 23.43
CA ASP A 140 -30.32 16.61 24.36
C ASP A 140 -30.69 18.03 23.87
N GLY A 141 -30.90 18.19 22.55
CA GLY A 141 -31.23 19.46 21.91
C GLY A 141 -30.06 20.45 21.82
N LYS A 142 -28.83 20.04 22.13
CA LYS A 142 -27.62 20.85 22.00
C LYS A 142 -26.74 20.32 20.89
N ASN A 143 -26.25 21.21 20.04
CA ASN A 143 -25.30 20.84 19.00
C ASN A 143 -23.97 20.36 19.63
N ASN A 144 -23.49 19.22 19.15
CA ASN A 144 -22.22 18.62 19.50
C ASN A 144 -21.34 18.59 18.24
N THR A 145 -20.38 19.51 18.21
CA THR A 145 -19.43 19.72 17.10
C THR A 145 -18.54 18.50 16.90
N SER A 146 -18.05 17.88 17.97
CA SER A 146 -17.20 16.68 17.89
C SER A 146 -17.91 15.53 17.19
N PHE A 147 -19.17 15.27 17.56
CA PHE A 147 -19.98 14.25 16.88
C PHE A 147 -20.37 14.65 15.46
N SER A 148 -20.57 15.94 15.20
CA SER A 148 -20.75 16.44 13.83
C SER A 148 -19.54 16.08 12.96
N ALA A 149 -18.32 16.37 13.42
CA ALA A 149 -17.08 16.03 12.73
C ALA A 149 -16.91 14.51 12.55
N VAL A 150 -17.21 13.70 13.57
CA VAL A 150 -17.16 12.22 13.48
C VAL A 150 -18.12 11.71 12.42
N THR A 151 -19.38 12.15 12.44
CA THR A 151 -20.37 11.73 11.43
C THR A 151 -19.97 12.16 10.03
N CYS A 152 -19.30 13.32 9.93
CA CYS A 152 -18.82 13.83 8.67
C CYS A 152 -17.67 13.00 8.08
N SER A 153 -16.66 12.70 8.91
CA SER A 153 -15.54 11.84 8.52
C SER A 153 -16.04 10.45 8.10
N GLN A 154 -17.02 9.89 8.83
CA GLN A 154 -17.66 8.62 8.46
C GLN A 154 -18.38 8.68 7.11
N GLU A 155 -19.08 9.78 6.82
CA GLU A 155 -19.74 9.98 5.51
C GLU A 155 -18.71 9.96 4.38
N HIS A 156 -17.58 10.66 4.53
CA HIS A 156 -16.52 10.69 3.52
C HIS A 156 -15.83 9.33 3.34
N ILE A 157 -15.56 8.61 4.44
CA ILE A 157 -14.99 7.25 4.39
C ILE A 157 -15.95 6.30 3.67
N ALA A 158 -17.25 6.34 4.01
CA ALA A 158 -18.26 5.52 3.35
C ALA A 158 -18.33 5.84 1.85
N ALA A 159 -18.30 7.12 1.48
CA ALA A 159 -18.28 7.53 0.08
C ALA A 159 -17.05 7.00 -0.67
N LEU A 160 -15.86 7.05 -0.06
CA LEU A 160 -14.65 6.46 -0.66
C LEU A 160 -14.79 4.95 -0.86
N ILE A 161 -15.28 4.23 0.15
CA ILE A 161 -15.50 2.78 0.07
C ILE A 161 -16.48 2.44 -1.07
N GLU A 162 -17.59 3.16 -1.18
CA GLU A 162 -18.56 2.92 -2.25
C GLU A 162 -17.99 3.29 -3.64
N LYS A 163 -17.20 4.36 -3.77
CA LYS A 163 -16.47 4.66 -5.02
C LYS A 163 -15.53 3.52 -5.41
N ILE A 164 -14.77 2.98 -4.45
CA ILE A 164 -13.86 1.85 -4.69
C ILE A 164 -14.65 0.61 -5.12
N LYS A 165 -15.73 0.27 -4.41
CA LYS A 165 -16.59 -0.89 -4.73
C LYS A 165 -17.23 -0.79 -6.11
N ALA A 166 -17.65 0.41 -6.52
CA ALA A 166 -18.23 0.67 -7.83
C ALA A 166 -17.19 0.70 -8.96
N SER A 167 -15.90 0.80 -8.63
CA SER A 167 -14.82 0.84 -9.63
C SER A 167 -14.60 -0.50 -10.33
N PRO A 168 -14.10 -0.52 -11.58
CA PRO A 168 -13.71 -1.76 -12.25
C PRO A 168 -12.55 -2.49 -11.57
N TYR A 169 -11.87 -1.84 -10.60
CA TYR A 169 -10.70 -2.37 -9.92
C TYR A 169 -11.03 -3.13 -8.63
N PHE A 170 -12.27 -3.04 -8.11
CA PHE A 170 -12.65 -3.68 -6.85
C PHE A 170 -12.41 -5.20 -6.86
N LYS A 171 -12.98 -5.91 -7.83
CA LYS A 171 -12.79 -7.37 -7.99
C LYS A 171 -11.32 -7.72 -8.27
N LYS A 172 -10.63 -6.86 -9.02
CA LYS A 172 -9.23 -7.05 -9.40
C LYS A 172 -8.28 -7.04 -8.20
N HIS A 173 -8.65 -6.39 -7.10
CA HIS A 173 -7.89 -6.36 -5.84
C HIS A 173 -8.45 -7.33 -4.79
N GLY A 174 -9.76 -7.59 -4.79
CA GLY A 174 -10.40 -8.57 -3.90
C GLY A 174 -10.01 -10.02 -4.19
N ASP A 175 -9.89 -10.41 -5.47
CA ASP A 175 -9.62 -11.80 -5.85
C ASP A 175 -8.11 -12.13 -5.95
N ARG A 176 -7.24 -11.12 -5.85
CA ARG A 176 -5.77 -11.26 -5.92
C ARG A 176 -5.07 -11.01 -4.58
N GLY A 177 -5.83 -10.90 -3.49
CA GLY A 177 -5.34 -10.52 -2.16
C GLY A 177 -4.88 -11.70 -1.28
N PHE A 178 -3.61 -11.66 -0.89
CA PHE A 178 -2.98 -12.18 0.34
C PHE A 178 -2.98 -13.68 0.68
N PHE A 179 -3.87 -14.51 0.14
CA PHE A 179 -3.82 -15.97 0.30
C PHE A 179 -4.10 -16.66 -1.02
N ARG A 180 -3.08 -16.82 -1.86
CA ARG A 180 -3.10 -17.89 -2.85
C ARG A 180 -2.62 -19.15 -2.11
N PRO A 181 -3.48 -20.15 -1.84
CA PRO A 181 -3.01 -21.39 -1.26
C PRO A 181 -1.94 -21.97 -2.19
N PRO A 182 -0.84 -22.55 -1.66
CA PRO A 182 0.17 -23.20 -2.49
C PRO A 182 -0.49 -24.41 -3.16
N GLY A 183 -0.94 -24.27 -4.41
CA GLY A 183 -1.71 -25.31 -5.07
C GLY A 183 -1.95 -25.14 -6.57
N ASP A 184 -2.02 -23.91 -7.11
CA ASP A 184 -2.30 -23.70 -8.54
C ASP A 184 -1.07 -23.35 -9.37
N GLU A 185 -0.05 -24.20 -9.27
CA GLU A 185 1.02 -24.27 -10.26
C GLU A 185 0.87 -25.56 -11.08
N LYS A 186 -0.26 -25.67 -11.79
CA LYS A 186 -0.37 -26.67 -12.85
C LYS A 186 0.42 -26.20 -14.07
N ARG A 187 1.65 -26.74 -14.12
CA ARG A 187 2.29 -27.32 -15.31
C ARG A 187 2.63 -26.33 -16.44
N ARG A 188 3.78 -25.66 -16.28
CA ARG A 188 4.72 -25.45 -17.41
C ARG A 188 6.05 -26.12 -17.07
N VAL A 189 6.14 -27.42 -17.37
CA VAL A 189 7.42 -28.11 -17.52
C VAL A 189 7.48 -28.67 -18.94
N GLY A 190 8.48 -28.22 -19.68
CA GLY A 190 8.80 -28.54 -21.06
C GLY A 190 9.47 -27.30 -21.65
N SER A 191 10.78 -27.23 -21.88
CA SER A 191 11.81 -28.26 -22.01
C SER A 191 13.16 -27.63 -21.66
N ALA A 192 13.87 -28.16 -20.66
CA ALA A 192 15.30 -27.94 -20.54
C ALA A 192 15.99 -29.19 -21.07
N GLN A 193 16.71 -29.04 -22.19
CA GLN A 193 17.62 -30.05 -22.71
C GLN A 193 18.67 -30.35 -21.63
N GLN A 194 18.60 -31.54 -21.02
CA GLN A 194 19.70 -32.09 -20.24
C GLN A 194 20.63 -32.85 -21.18
N ALA A 195 21.89 -32.39 -21.20
CA ALA A 195 23.01 -33.09 -21.82
C ALA A 195 23.17 -34.49 -21.22
N ARG A 196 23.28 -35.52 -22.07
CA ARG A 196 23.59 -36.90 -21.65
C ARG A 196 25.12 -37.07 -21.53
N PRO A 197 25.62 -37.76 -20.49
CA PRO A 197 26.99 -38.26 -20.48
C PRO A 197 27.11 -39.48 -21.40
N GLN A 198 28.19 -39.54 -22.15
CA GLN A 198 28.53 -40.65 -23.06
C GLN A 198 28.83 -41.93 -22.28
N GLN A 199 28.19 -43.05 -22.65
CA GLN A 199 28.59 -44.40 -22.25
C GLN A 199 29.53 -45.00 -23.32
N PRO A 200 30.57 -45.76 -22.94
CA PRO A 200 31.48 -46.38 -23.89
C PRO A 200 30.83 -47.58 -24.57
N VAL A 201 30.90 -47.62 -25.91
CA VAL A 201 30.41 -48.75 -26.70
C VAL A 201 31.52 -49.80 -26.77
N LEU A 202 31.22 -51.00 -26.26
CA LEU A 202 32.04 -52.20 -26.45
C LEU A 202 32.06 -52.60 -27.93
N CYS A 203 33.26 -52.76 -28.49
CA CYS A 203 33.49 -53.40 -29.79
C CYS A 203 33.10 -54.89 -29.72
N SER A 204 32.11 -55.30 -30.51
CA SER A 204 31.86 -56.70 -30.82
C SER A 204 32.42 -57.02 -32.21
N ALA A 205 33.33 -57.99 -32.26
CA ALA A 205 33.93 -58.50 -33.49
C ALA A 205 32.90 -59.26 -34.34
N ARG A 206 32.76 -58.88 -35.61
CA ARG A 206 32.30 -59.78 -36.68
C ARG A 206 33.17 -59.62 -37.93
N ARG A 207 33.50 -60.78 -38.50
CA ARG A 207 34.37 -61.06 -39.65
C ARG A 207 33.81 -60.52 -40.98
N PRO A 208 34.65 -60.44 -42.04
CA PRO A 208 34.53 -59.45 -43.10
C PRO A 208 33.67 -59.92 -44.27
N THR A 209 32.94 -58.98 -44.88
CA THR A 209 32.48 -59.09 -46.27
C THR A 209 32.57 -57.74 -46.94
N ALA A 210 32.99 -57.78 -48.20
CA ALA A 210 33.49 -56.69 -49.02
C ALA A 210 32.46 -55.58 -49.34
N ALA A 211 33.02 -54.48 -49.86
CA ALA A 211 32.40 -53.30 -50.48
C ALA A 211 32.17 -52.11 -49.53
N GLY A 212 33.02 -51.10 -49.71
CA GLY A 212 33.06 -49.89 -48.89
C GLY A 212 31.98 -48.87 -49.22
N ARG A 213 31.92 -47.83 -48.38
CA ARG A 213 31.80 -46.42 -48.75
C ARG A 213 31.89 -45.55 -47.49
N ASP A 214 32.66 -44.48 -47.65
CA ASP A 214 32.77 -43.33 -46.79
C ASP A 214 31.42 -42.70 -46.45
N CYS A 215 31.32 -42.08 -45.26
CA CYS A 215 30.56 -40.86 -45.08
C CYS A 215 31.17 -39.99 -43.96
N HIS A 216 31.53 -38.76 -44.36
CA HIS A 216 32.04 -37.65 -43.58
C HIS A 216 31.03 -37.08 -42.57
N GLN A 217 31.57 -36.38 -41.57
CA GLN A 217 30.88 -35.57 -40.56
C GLN A 217 30.22 -34.31 -41.16
N THR A 218 29.02 -33.99 -40.67
CA THR A 218 28.55 -32.63 -40.35
C THR A 218 27.90 -32.66 -38.98
#